data_AF-A0A2G2XW19-F1
#
_entry.id   AF-A0A2G2XW19-F1
#
_cell.length_a   1.000
_cell.length_b   1.000
_cell.length_c   1.000
_cell.angle_alpha   90.00
_cell.angle_beta   90.00
_cell.angle_gamma   90.00
#
_symmetry.space_group_name_H-M   'P 1'
#
loop_
_entity.id
_entity.type
_entity.pdbx_description
1 polymer ?
#
loop_
_entity_poly.entity_id
_entity_poly.type
_entity_poly.pdbx_seq_one_letter_code
_entity_poly.pdbx_strand_id
1 'polypeptide(L)'
;MRLLLLQTGGVSKGRSVAQGQLIKIQLLATFRVQIDAAIDHVIGKGLENPSKITVVGLSHGGFLMTYLIGQAPDNFAAAAARNPVCNPGLMVGTTDIPNW
;
A
#
# COMPACT_ATOMS: atom_id res chain seq x y z
N MET A 1 -18.18 -11.14 -0.66
CA MET A 1 -17.21 -10.15 -0.14
C MET A 1 -15.85 -10.73 -0.43
N ARG A 2 -15.09 -10.17 -1.37
CA ARG A 2 -13.80 -10.72 -1.80
C ARG A 2 -12.69 -9.80 -1.29
N LEU A 3 -11.73 -10.39 -0.57
CA LEU A 3 -10.67 -9.69 0.14
C LEU A 3 -9.43 -9.59 -0.78
N LEU A 4 -8.97 -8.39 -1.08
CA LEU A 4 -7.70 -8.17 -1.76
C LEU A 4 -6.59 -8.05 -0.70
N LEU A 5 -5.70 -9.05 -0.64
CA LEU A 5 -4.59 -9.09 0.32
C LEU A 5 -3.33 -8.50 -0.32
N LEU A 6 -2.87 -7.37 0.18
CA LEU A 6 -1.68 -6.68 -0.31
C LEU A 6 -0.46 -7.04 0.54
N GLN A 7 0.50 -7.77 -0.05
CA GLN A 7 1.80 -8.07 0.55
C GLN A 7 2.91 -7.76 -0.48
N THR A 8 3.94 -7.01 -0.08
CA THR A 8 5.13 -6.76 -0.93
C THR A 8 6.40 -7.31 -0.25
N GLY A 9 7.24 -7.98 -1.05
CA GLY A 9 8.52 -8.56 -0.66
C GLY A 9 9.65 -7.53 -0.46
N GLY A 10 10.72 -7.93 0.23
CA GLY A 10 11.65 -7.02 0.93
C GLY A 10 13.02 -6.69 0.30
N VAL A 11 13.79 -5.96 1.12
CA VAL A 11 15.24 -5.62 1.17
C VAL A 11 15.83 -4.85 -0.02
N SER A 12 16.21 -3.58 0.20
CA SER A 12 17.23 -2.91 -0.62
C SER A 12 18.24 -2.12 0.24
N LYS A 13 19.53 -2.45 0.10
CA LYS A 13 20.67 -1.81 0.80
C LYS A 13 20.97 -0.40 0.24
N GLY A 14 21.28 0.53 1.16
CA GLY A 14 22.29 1.59 0.98
C GLY A 14 21.95 2.80 0.10
N ARG A 15 20.98 3.64 0.48
CA ARG A 15 20.81 5.01 -0.08
C ARG A 15 20.54 6.04 1.02
N SER A 16 20.88 7.31 0.75
CA SER A 16 20.58 8.41 1.67
C SER A 16 19.07 8.51 1.93
N VAL A 17 18.68 8.88 3.15
CA VAL A 17 17.28 8.89 3.59
C VAL A 17 16.41 9.74 2.65
N ALA A 18 16.87 10.93 2.25
CA ALA A 18 16.12 11.82 1.36
C ALA A 18 15.94 11.24 -0.07
N GLN A 19 16.98 10.64 -0.64
CA GLN A 19 16.89 9.98 -1.96
C GLN A 19 16.02 8.72 -1.90
N GLY A 20 16.04 8.01 -0.77
CA GLY A 20 15.14 6.90 -0.48
C GLY A 20 13.67 7.32 -0.39
N GLN A 21 13.37 8.50 0.18
CA GLN A 21 11.98 9.02 0.26
C GLN A 21 11.44 9.40 -1.12
N LEU A 22 12.23 10.06 -1.98
CA LEU A 22 11.77 10.42 -3.33
C LEU A 22 11.51 9.19 -4.22
N ILE A 23 12.38 8.18 -4.15
CA ILE A 23 12.16 6.90 -4.84
C ILE A 23 10.90 6.20 -4.29
N LYS A 24 10.68 6.25 -2.96
CA LYS A 24 9.47 5.70 -2.34
C LYS A 24 8.21 6.43 -2.79
N ILE A 25 8.21 7.75 -2.94
CA ILE A 25 7.05 8.50 -3.47
C ILE A 25 6.74 8.08 -4.91
N GLN A 26 7.75 7.95 -5.76
CA GLN A 26 7.57 7.49 -7.14
C GLN A 26 7.06 6.03 -7.20
N LEU A 27 7.55 5.18 -6.29
CA LEU A 27 7.09 3.80 -6.14
C LEU A 27 5.63 3.75 -5.66
N LEU A 28 5.23 4.62 -4.73
CA LEU A 28 3.86 4.75 -4.25
C LEU A 28 2.89 5.22 -5.36
N ALA A 29 3.30 6.19 -6.17
CA ALA A 29 2.53 6.64 -7.33
C ALA A 29 2.36 5.50 -8.36
N THR A 30 3.42 4.74 -8.62
CA THR A 30 3.37 3.58 -9.53
C THR A 30 2.47 2.48 -8.97
N PHE A 31 2.58 2.21 -7.67
CA PHE A 31 1.72 1.26 -6.97
C PHE A 31 0.24 1.64 -7.05
N ARG A 32 -0.08 2.94 -6.93
CA ARG A 32 -1.46 3.42 -7.10
C ARG A 32 -2.00 3.11 -8.50
N VAL A 33 -1.25 3.44 -9.56
CA VAL A 33 -1.67 3.17 -10.94
C VAL A 33 -1.91 1.67 -11.18
N GLN A 34 -1.06 0.80 -10.60
CA GLN A 34 -1.23 -0.64 -10.70
C GLN A 34 -2.50 -1.14 -10.01
N ILE A 35 -2.83 -0.58 -8.84
CA ILE A 35 -4.03 -0.96 -8.09
C ILE A 35 -5.29 -0.48 -8.79
N ASP A 36 -5.30 0.75 -9.31
CA ASP A 36 -6.44 1.27 -10.08
C ASP A 36 -6.68 0.42 -11.33
N ALA A 37 -5.62 0.11 -12.10
CA ALA A 37 -5.74 -0.76 -13.27
C ALA A 37 -6.23 -2.18 -12.92
N ALA A 38 -5.81 -2.73 -11.78
CA ALA A 38 -6.29 -4.03 -11.32
C ALA A 38 -7.77 -3.99 -10.93
N ILE A 39 -8.21 -2.92 -10.25
CA ILE A 39 -9.62 -2.68 -9.89
C ILE A 39 -10.47 -2.56 -11.17
N ASP A 40 -10.05 -1.72 -12.11
CA ASP A 40 -10.75 -1.51 -13.39
C ASP A 40 -10.87 -2.82 -14.17
N HIS A 41 -9.82 -3.64 -14.18
CA HIS A 41 -9.82 -4.92 -14.88
C HIS A 41 -10.81 -5.93 -14.28
N VAL A 42 -10.90 -6.04 -12.95
CA VAL A 42 -11.84 -6.98 -12.31
C VAL A 42 -13.29 -6.49 -12.42
N ILE A 43 -13.52 -5.17 -12.37
CA ILE A 43 -14.83 -4.55 -12.63
C ILE A 43 -15.23 -4.78 -14.09
N GLY A 44 -14.34 -4.51 -15.05
CA GLY A 44 -14.60 -4.67 -16.48
C GLY A 44 -14.91 -6.11 -16.88
N LYS A 45 -14.40 -7.09 -16.14
CA LYS A 45 -14.76 -8.51 -16.29
C LYS A 45 -16.05 -8.92 -15.58
N GLY A 46 -16.73 -8.00 -14.89
CA GLY A 46 -17.91 -8.29 -14.08
C GLY A 46 -17.64 -9.17 -12.86
N LEU A 47 -16.37 -9.26 -12.41
CA LEU A 47 -15.95 -10.12 -11.31
C LEU A 47 -16.17 -9.47 -9.95
N GLU A 48 -16.27 -8.15 -9.90
CA GLU A 48 -16.50 -7.39 -8.66
C GLU A 48 -17.48 -6.24 -8.85
N ASN A 49 -18.17 -5.89 -7.77
CA ASN A 49 -19.03 -4.71 -7.70
C ASN A 49 -18.17 -3.51 -7.22
N PRO A 50 -18.10 -2.41 -8.00
CA PRO A 50 -17.34 -1.21 -7.62
C PRO A 50 -17.68 -0.69 -6.21
N SER A 51 -18.95 -0.74 -5.81
CA SER A 51 -19.42 -0.26 -4.51
C SER A 51 -19.13 -1.20 -3.34
N LYS A 52 -18.41 -2.31 -3.56
CA LYS A 52 -18.12 -3.33 -2.53
C LYS A 52 -16.63 -3.66 -2.40
N ILE A 53 -15.76 -2.86 -3.01
CA ILE A 53 -14.32 -3.05 -2.94
C ILE A 53 -13.84 -2.62 -1.55
N THR A 54 -13.04 -3.47 -0.90
CA THR A 54 -12.44 -3.18 0.41
C THR A 54 -10.95 -3.43 0.35
N VAL A 55 -10.18 -2.65 1.12
CA VAL A 55 -8.72 -2.76 1.15
C VAL A 55 -8.21 -3.04 2.56
N VAL A 56 -7.31 -4.00 2.70
CA VAL A 56 -6.71 -4.38 3.99
C VAL A 56 -5.20 -4.40 3.86
N GLY A 57 -4.52 -3.79 4.84
CA GLY A 57 -3.07 -3.72 4.89
C GLY A 57 -2.54 -3.99 6.29
N LEU A 58 -1.46 -4.79 6.38
CA LEU A 58 -0.74 -5.08 7.62
C LEU A 58 0.68 -4.50 7.57
N SER A 59 1.24 -4.04 8.69
CA SER A 59 2.64 -3.56 8.77
C SER A 59 3.00 -2.58 7.63
N HIS A 60 3.93 -2.93 6.74
CA HIS A 60 4.25 -2.13 5.55
C HIS A 60 3.10 -2.06 4.54
N GLY A 61 2.34 -3.14 4.36
CA GLY A 61 1.08 -3.11 3.60
C GLY A 61 0.05 -2.17 4.22
N GLY A 62 0.09 -1.95 5.53
CA GLY A 62 -0.71 -0.94 6.22
C GLY A 62 -0.33 0.48 5.81
N PHE A 63 0.96 0.77 5.66
CA PHE A 63 1.46 2.04 5.10
C PHE A 63 0.95 2.27 3.67
N LEU A 64 1.10 1.27 2.80
CA LEU A 64 0.62 1.33 1.43
C LEU A 64 -0.89 1.53 1.36
N MET A 65 -1.65 0.83 2.20
CA MET A 65 -3.09 1.01 2.28
C MET A 65 -3.45 2.43 2.72
N THR A 66 -2.82 2.96 3.79
CA THR A 66 -3.09 4.33 4.26
C THR A 66 -2.78 5.37 3.18
N TYR A 67 -1.77 5.13 2.35
CA TYR A 67 -1.48 5.94 1.17
C TYR A 67 -2.59 5.86 0.11
N LEU A 68 -3.06 4.65 -0.23
CA LEU A 68 -4.12 4.45 -1.23
C LEU A 68 -5.41 5.17 -0.84
N ILE A 69 -5.87 5.00 0.41
CA ILE A 69 -7.11 5.64 0.87
C ILE A 69 -6.97 7.16 1.03
N GLY A 70 -5.76 7.67 1.28
CA GLY A 70 -5.50 9.10 1.29
C GLY A 70 -5.56 9.73 -0.10
N GLN A 71 -5.17 8.98 -1.13
CA GLN A 71 -5.15 9.45 -2.52
C GLN A 71 -6.44 9.15 -3.29
N ALA A 72 -7.23 8.16 -2.91
CA ALA A 72 -8.54 7.85 -3.47
C ALA A 72 -9.46 7.19 -2.44
N PRO A 73 -10.06 8.00 -1.55
CA PRO A 73 -10.98 7.48 -0.55
C PRO A 73 -12.22 6.83 -1.19
N ASP A 74 -12.66 7.32 -2.35
CA ASP A 74 -13.89 6.86 -3.01
C ASP A 74 -13.77 5.50 -3.70
N ASN A 75 -12.54 4.99 -3.89
CA ASN A 75 -12.31 3.69 -4.53
C ASN A 75 -12.66 2.50 -3.61
N PHE A 76 -12.85 2.74 -2.31
CA PHE A 76 -13.00 1.68 -1.32
C PHE A 76 -14.22 1.93 -0.42
N ALA A 77 -15.11 0.96 -0.35
CA ALA A 77 -16.26 0.97 0.56
C ALA A 77 -15.85 0.85 2.03
N ALA A 78 -14.71 0.21 2.30
CA ALA A 78 -14.12 0.10 3.64
C ALA A 78 -12.61 -0.16 3.55
N ALA A 79 -11.90 0.20 4.62
CA ALA A 79 -10.47 -0.02 4.76
C ALA A 79 -10.10 -0.49 6.17
N ALA A 80 -9.12 -1.40 6.29
CA ALA A 80 -8.61 -1.85 7.58
C ALA A 80 -7.07 -1.86 7.61
N ALA A 81 -6.49 -0.98 8.44
CA ALA A 81 -5.05 -0.91 8.68
C ALA A 81 -4.72 -1.63 9.98
N ARG A 82 -3.99 -2.74 9.92
CA ARG A 82 -3.60 -3.50 11.10
C ARG A 82 -2.11 -3.34 11.38
N ASN A 83 -1.78 -2.79 12.55
CA ASN A 83 -0.42 -2.46 12.97
C ASN A 83 0.39 -1.74 11.87
N PRO A 84 -0.14 -0.68 11.25
CA PRO A 84 0.49 -0.06 10.09
C PRO A 84 1.80 0.65 10.45
N VAL A 85 2.80 0.55 9.56
CA VAL A 85 4.04 1.33 9.65
C VAL A 85 3.80 2.74 9.10
N CYS A 86 2.98 3.54 9.80
CA CYS A 86 2.57 4.88 9.33
C CYS A 86 3.74 5.87 9.23
N ASN A 87 4.84 5.62 9.93
CA ASN A 87 6.05 6.43 9.82
C ASN A 87 7.28 5.52 9.70
N PRO A 88 7.70 5.21 8.45
CA PRO A 88 8.88 4.37 8.22
C PRO A 88 10.18 4.99 8.75
N GLY A 89 10.23 6.31 8.92
CA GLY A 89 11.40 7.00 9.52
C GLY A 89 11.61 6.64 10.98
N LEU A 90 10.52 6.45 11.74
CA LEU A 90 10.60 6.04 13.16
C LEU A 90 11.07 4.60 13.35
N MET A 91 11.06 3.79 12.29
CA MET A 91 11.50 2.39 12.31
C MET A 91 13.02 2.26 12.21
N VAL A 92 13.74 3.33 11.86
CA VAL A 92 15.22 3.29 11.77
C VAL A 92 15.79 3.13 13.19
N GLY A 93 16.47 2.00 13.42
CA GLY A 93 17.10 1.69 14.71
C GLY A 93 16.15 1.17 15.80
N THR A 94 14.85 1.08 15.54
CA THR A 94 13.83 0.58 16.49
C THR A 94 13.11 -0.68 16.02
N THR A 95 13.16 -0.95 14.71
CA THR A 95 12.56 -2.13 14.08
C THR A 95 13.26 -3.42 14.51
N ASP A 96 12.47 -4.48 14.67
CA ASP A 96 12.93 -5.88 14.81
C ASP A 96 13.43 -6.48 13.49
N ILE A 97 13.16 -5.80 12.36
CA ILE A 97 13.59 -6.18 11.02
C ILE A 97 14.63 -5.18 10.52
N PRO A 98 15.92 -5.34 10.81
CA PRO A 98 16.96 -4.32 10.59
C PRO A 98 17.31 -4.05 9.11
N ASN A 99 16.78 -4.83 8.16
CA ASN A 99 17.16 -4.79 6.74
C ASN A 99 15.98 -4.52 5.78
N TRP A 100 14.86 -3.98 6.27
CA TRP A 100 13.67 -3.68 5.46
C TRP A 100 13.95 -2.79 4.24
#